data_AF-A0A939BF11-F1
#
_entry.id   AF-A0A939BF11-F1
#
_cell.length_a   1.000
_cell.length_b   1.000
_cell.length_c   1.000
_cell.angle_alpha   90.00
_cell.angle_beta   90.00
_cell.angle_gamma   90.00
#
_symmetry.space_group_name_H-M   'P 1'
#
loop_
_entity.id
_entity.type
_entity.pdbx_description
1 polymer ?
#
loop_
_entity_poly.entity_id
_entity_poly.type
_entity_poly.pdbx_seq_one_letter_code
_entity_poly.pdbx_strand_id
1 'polypeptide(L)'
;MVERKSKIRCSTEKTKIIDLSTEFAEFLGFKFKLSNRVKVTRKSKSKKYIIDSHVSDEALKNIKEKLYKQIDYIATAGDNTTFHKAIQIYNSMVMGFHNYYRVAHSVNNDFSKIGWDIQKKLYNRVLKDYPRRNETPEKIKQCYKAIVQKYGKSKELKWCNGIPIIPLRYVQFQHPKFYNEGYNLYDDNNTLDTFNLENMADIIAYFSSDVQNARDTTELYESKISRLVSQKAKCYITQQPLIKGEIATHHITPVSKGGTDEYENVIIR
;
A
#
# COMPACT_ATOMS: atom_id res chain seq x y z
N MET A 1 30.93 -11.95 11.31
CA MET A 1 30.06 -12.69 12.26
C MET A 1 28.95 -13.50 11.56
N VAL A 2 28.43 -13.08 10.39
CA VAL A 2 27.36 -13.79 9.65
C VAL A 2 27.86 -14.97 8.78
N GLU A 3 29.04 -14.86 8.17
CA GLU A 3 29.60 -15.89 7.26
C GLU A 3 29.89 -17.24 7.92
N ARG A 4 30.00 -17.29 9.26
CA ARG A 4 30.30 -18.54 9.98
C ARG A 4 29.05 -19.40 10.25
N LYS A 5 27.84 -18.83 10.21
CA LYS A 5 26.57 -19.55 10.46
C LYS A 5 25.78 -19.86 9.19
N SER A 6 26.00 -19.12 8.11
CA SER A 6 25.36 -19.34 6.81
C SER A 6 26.44 -19.46 5.74
N LYS A 7 26.38 -20.46 4.85
CA LYS A 7 27.36 -20.69 3.77
C LYS A 7 27.27 -19.62 2.64
N ILE A 8 26.95 -18.38 2.99
CA ILE A 8 26.78 -17.26 2.06
C ILE A 8 28.01 -16.36 2.21
N ARG A 9 28.75 -16.18 1.10
CA ARG A 9 29.89 -15.26 1.02
C ARG A 9 29.41 -13.88 0.60
N CYS A 10 29.88 -12.83 1.26
CA CYS A 10 29.57 -11.46 0.85
C CYS A 10 30.29 -11.12 -0.46
N SER A 11 29.56 -10.52 -1.42
CA SER A 11 30.14 -10.02 -2.67
C SER A 11 30.79 -8.66 -2.44
N THR A 12 32.08 -8.56 -2.71
CA THR A 12 32.84 -7.29 -2.61
C THR A 12 32.41 -6.24 -3.63
N GLU A 13 31.86 -6.68 -4.77
CA GLU A 13 31.32 -5.77 -5.80
C GLU A 13 29.98 -5.15 -5.39
N LYS A 14 29.13 -5.93 -4.71
CA LYS A 14 27.78 -5.48 -4.31
C LYS A 14 27.75 -4.80 -2.95
N THR A 15 28.79 -4.95 -2.14
CA THR A 15 28.85 -4.43 -0.77
C THR A 15 30.07 -3.53 -0.61
N LYS A 16 29.83 -2.21 -0.63
CA LYS A 16 30.85 -1.16 -0.46
C LYS A 16 30.47 -0.25 0.71
N ILE A 17 31.46 0.22 1.47
CA ILE A 17 31.29 1.31 2.44
C ILE A 17 31.30 2.63 1.66
N ILE A 18 30.24 3.42 1.82
CA ILE A 18 30.03 4.67 1.08
C ILE A 18 29.92 5.83 2.08
N ASP A 19 30.60 6.93 1.80
CA ASP A 19 30.41 8.19 2.52
C ASP A 19 29.20 8.94 1.93
N LEU A 20 28.11 9.00 2.71
CA LEU A 20 26.87 9.66 2.30
C LEU A 20 27.00 11.18 2.15
N SER A 21 28.09 11.79 2.62
CA SER A 21 28.33 13.23 2.43
C SER A 21 28.78 13.58 1.01
N THR A 22 29.36 12.60 0.29
CA THR A 22 29.93 12.78 -1.04
C THR A 22 29.11 12.05 -2.11
N GLU A 23 28.71 10.82 -1.86
CA GLU A 23 28.06 9.94 -2.83
C GLU A 23 26.63 9.55 -2.40
N PHE A 24 25.81 9.16 -3.38
CA PHE A 24 24.52 8.54 -3.11
C PHE A 24 24.72 7.05 -2.80
N ALA A 25 24.13 6.58 -1.71
CA ALA A 25 23.94 5.15 -1.51
C ALA A 25 22.62 4.72 -2.18
N GLU A 26 22.61 3.53 -2.76
CA GLU A 26 21.42 2.93 -3.37
C GLU A 26 21.00 1.67 -2.61
N PHE A 27 19.71 1.56 -2.33
CA PHE A 27 19.14 0.40 -1.64
C PHE A 27 17.66 0.25 -1.95
N LEU A 28 17.22 -0.97 -2.31
CA LEU A 28 15.81 -1.31 -2.60
C LEU A 28 15.10 -0.34 -3.57
N GLY A 29 15.84 0.16 -4.57
CA GLY A 29 15.33 1.10 -5.57
C GLY A 29 15.22 2.55 -5.10
N PHE A 30 15.72 2.87 -3.90
CA PHE A 30 15.92 4.23 -3.41
C PHE A 30 17.38 4.62 -3.57
N LYS A 31 17.64 5.91 -3.76
CA LYS A 31 18.97 6.48 -3.60
C LYS A 31 18.92 7.66 -2.64
N PHE A 32 19.90 7.77 -1.75
CA PHE A 32 19.89 8.79 -0.72
C PHE A 32 21.30 9.26 -0.37
N LYS A 33 21.41 10.52 0.04
CA LYS A 33 22.65 11.10 0.53
C LYS A 33 22.39 12.11 1.64
N LEU A 34 23.45 12.50 2.33
CA LEU A 34 23.41 13.58 3.30
C LEU A 34 23.38 14.92 2.57
N SER A 35 22.39 15.76 2.87
CA SER A 35 22.26 17.10 2.31
C SER A 35 22.40 18.16 3.40
N ASN A 36 23.16 19.20 3.08
CA ASN A 36 23.34 20.38 3.93
C ASN A 36 22.23 21.39 3.60
N ARG A 37 21.09 21.28 4.27
CA ARG A 37 20.06 22.31 4.15
C ARG A 37 20.29 23.40 5.18
N VAL A 38 20.45 24.62 4.71
CA VAL A 38 20.50 25.80 5.58
C VAL A 38 19.07 26.13 5.98
N LYS A 39 18.76 26.01 7.27
CA LYS A 39 17.49 26.51 7.80
C LYS A 39 17.65 28.02 7.97
N VAL A 40 17.02 28.77 7.07
CA VAL A 40 16.93 30.22 7.19
C VAL A 40 15.70 30.53 8.05
N THR A 41 15.92 30.90 9.30
CA THR A 41 14.88 31.52 10.14
C THR A 41 15.10 33.02 10.22
N ARG A 42 14.04 33.79 10.50
CA ARG A 42 14.11 35.25 10.66
C ARG A 42 15.20 35.74 11.65
N LYS A 43 15.66 34.87 12.57
CA LYS A 43 16.61 35.20 13.63
C LYS A 43 17.99 34.51 13.53
N SER A 44 18.15 33.46 12.71
CA SER A 44 19.44 32.79 12.53
C SER A 44 19.48 31.90 11.29
N LYS A 45 20.69 31.73 10.76
CA LYS A 45 21.03 30.71 9.77
C LYS A 45 21.71 29.56 10.50
N SER A 46 21.04 28.42 10.66
CA SER A 46 21.65 27.21 11.20
C SER A 46 21.74 26.14 10.12
N LYS A 47 22.89 25.46 10.03
CA LYS A 47 23.08 24.31 9.12
C LYS A 47 22.45 23.08 9.77
N LYS A 48 21.54 22.40 9.05
CA LYS A 48 20.99 21.11 9.47
C LYS A 48 21.28 20.06 8.41
N TYR A 49 21.78 18.92 8.86
CA TYR A 49 21.94 17.75 8.01
C TYR A 49 20.60 17.04 7.87
N ILE A 50 20.19 16.80 6.63
CA ILE A 50 18.93 16.10 6.29
C ILE A 50 19.26 15.07 5.22
N ILE A 51 18.66 13.88 5.32
CA ILE A 51 18.73 12.87 4.27
C ILE A 51 17.91 13.36 3.07
N ASP A 52 18.56 13.53 1.93
CA ASP A 52 17.89 13.78 0.65
C ASP A 52 17.71 12.46 -0.08
N SER A 53 16.48 11.96 -0.09
CA SER A 53 16.13 10.67 -0.66
C SER A 53 15.33 10.82 -1.94
N HIS A 54 15.67 9.96 -2.89
CA HIS A 54 15.19 9.93 -4.26
C HIS A 54 14.83 8.50 -4.66
N VAL A 55 14.10 8.39 -5.76
CA VAL A 55 13.94 7.11 -6.47
C VAL A 55 15.20 6.87 -7.31
N SER A 56 15.76 5.65 -7.27
CA SER A 56 16.93 5.28 -8.09
C SER A 56 16.63 5.44 -9.58
N ASP A 57 17.66 5.72 -10.37
CA ASP A 57 17.48 5.95 -11.81
C ASP A 57 17.04 4.66 -12.53
N GLU A 58 17.55 3.51 -12.08
CA GLU A 58 17.12 2.20 -12.57
C GLU A 58 15.64 1.95 -12.27
N ALA A 59 15.18 2.25 -11.04
CA ALA A 59 13.76 2.11 -10.70
C ALA A 59 12.87 3.05 -11.54
N LEU A 60 13.28 4.31 -11.76
CA LEU A 60 12.54 5.25 -12.61
C LEU A 60 12.42 4.74 -14.06
N LYS A 61 13.52 4.20 -14.61
CA LYS A 61 13.52 3.58 -15.94
C LYS A 61 12.55 2.39 -15.99
N ASN A 62 12.62 1.50 -15.02
CA ASN A 62 11.75 0.33 -14.93
C ASN A 62 10.26 0.71 -14.80
N ILE A 63 9.94 1.73 -13.99
CA ILE A 63 8.58 2.28 -13.87
C ILE A 63 8.09 2.82 -15.21
N LYS A 64 8.92 3.63 -15.88
CA LYS A 64 8.59 4.22 -17.19
C LYS A 64 8.29 3.13 -18.23
N GLU A 65 9.15 2.12 -18.34
CA GLU A 65 8.97 1.01 -19.28
C GLU A 65 7.70 0.21 -19.00
N LYS A 66 7.43 -0.11 -17.73
CA LYS A 66 6.21 -0.82 -17.32
C LYS A 66 4.95 -0.04 -17.67
N LEU A 67 4.92 1.27 -17.38
CA LEU A 67 3.78 2.11 -17.70
C LEU A 67 3.63 2.30 -19.22
N TYR A 68 4.72 2.39 -19.96
CA TYR A 68 4.69 2.47 -21.43
C TYR A 68 4.05 1.23 -22.04
N LYS A 69 4.48 0.04 -21.61
CA LYS A 69 3.90 -1.24 -22.07
C LYS A 69 2.41 -1.31 -21.75
N GLN A 70 2.02 -0.88 -20.54
CA GLN A 70 0.62 -0.86 -20.16
C GLN A 70 -0.21 0.12 -20.99
N ILE A 71 0.32 1.31 -21.30
CA ILE A 71 -0.38 2.29 -22.16
C ILE A 71 -0.54 1.74 -23.58
N ASP A 72 0.49 1.08 -24.12
CA ASP A 72 0.38 0.44 -25.44
C ASP A 72 -0.69 -0.66 -25.41
N TYR A 73 -0.75 -1.47 -24.35
CA TYR A 73 -1.79 -2.49 -24.18
C TYR A 73 -3.21 -1.91 -24.07
N ILE A 74 -3.38 -0.79 -23.35
CA ILE A 74 -4.67 -0.07 -23.29
C ILE A 74 -5.12 0.36 -24.70
N ALA A 75 -4.20 0.87 -25.51
CA ALA A 75 -4.51 1.36 -26.86
C ALA A 75 -4.89 0.23 -27.83
N THR A 76 -4.40 -0.99 -27.60
CA THR A 76 -4.72 -2.18 -28.42
C THR A 76 -5.96 -2.94 -27.96
N ALA A 77 -6.55 -2.57 -26.82
CA ALA A 77 -7.71 -3.26 -26.28
C ALA A 77 -8.94 -3.01 -27.17
N GLY A 78 -9.42 -4.06 -27.85
CA GLY A 78 -10.55 -3.97 -28.79
C GLY A 78 -11.92 -3.89 -28.10
N ASP A 79 -12.08 -4.56 -26.95
CA ASP A 79 -13.35 -4.63 -26.24
C ASP A 79 -13.42 -3.63 -25.09
N ASN A 80 -14.59 -3.01 -24.88
CA ASN A 80 -14.83 -2.08 -23.76
C ASN A 80 -14.49 -2.69 -22.39
N THR A 81 -14.80 -3.97 -22.16
CA THR A 81 -14.49 -4.63 -20.87
C THR A 81 -13.00 -4.79 -20.64
N THR A 82 -12.25 -5.19 -21.68
CA THR A 82 -10.79 -5.34 -21.64
C THR A 82 -10.10 -3.98 -21.48
N PHE A 83 -10.59 -2.96 -22.18
CA PHE A 83 -10.13 -1.58 -22.06
C PHE A 83 -10.29 -1.06 -20.62
N HIS A 84 -11.46 -1.30 -20.02
CA HIS A 84 -11.74 -0.89 -18.64
C HIS A 84 -10.78 -1.57 -17.65
N LYS A 85 -10.59 -2.89 -17.78
CA LYS A 85 -9.64 -3.66 -16.96
C LYS A 85 -8.20 -3.15 -17.16
N ALA A 86 -7.80 -2.84 -18.38
CA ALA A 86 -6.45 -2.36 -18.68
C ALA A 86 -6.15 -1.00 -18.01
N ILE A 87 -7.13 -0.08 -17.97
CA ILE A 87 -7.01 1.18 -17.23
C ILE A 87 -6.95 0.93 -15.71
N GLN A 88 -7.76 0.01 -15.19
CA GLN A 88 -7.72 -0.34 -13.77
C GLN A 88 -6.34 -0.91 -13.37
N ILE A 89 -5.74 -1.77 -14.20
CA ILE A 89 -4.38 -2.27 -13.99
C ILE A 89 -3.39 -1.11 -13.97
N TYR A 90 -3.46 -0.19 -14.93
CA TYR A 90 -2.61 1.01 -14.94
C TYR A 90 -2.74 1.82 -13.63
N ASN A 91 -3.98 2.06 -13.18
CA ASN A 91 -4.23 2.77 -11.93
C ASN A 91 -3.64 2.04 -10.71
N SER A 92 -3.81 0.72 -10.65
CA SER A 92 -3.23 -0.11 -9.58
C SER A 92 -1.70 -0.04 -9.57
N MET A 93 -1.06 -0.04 -10.74
CA MET A 93 0.40 0.14 -10.86
C MET A 93 0.84 1.50 -10.32
N VAL A 94 0.18 2.58 -10.76
CA VAL A 94 0.49 3.94 -10.31
C VAL A 94 0.29 4.09 -8.79
N MET A 95 -0.81 3.56 -8.25
CA MET A 95 -1.05 3.54 -6.81
C MET A 95 0.03 2.76 -6.05
N GLY A 96 0.46 1.61 -6.59
CA GLY A 96 1.57 0.83 -6.04
C GLY A 96 2.87 1.63 -5.99
N PHE A 97 3.25 2.27 -7.10
CA PHE A 97 4.44 3.12 -7.14
C PHE A 97 4.35 4.32 -6.19
N HIS A 98 3.18 4.97 -6.10
CA HIS A 98 2.97 6.05 -5.14
C HIS A 98 3.11 5.55 -3.71
N ASN A 99 2.49 4.42 -3.37
CA ASN A 99 2.51 3.90 -2.00
C ASN A 99 3.92 3.45 -1.59
N TYR A 100 4.69 2.85 -2.49
CA TYR A 100 6.06 2.40 -2.21
C TYR A 100 7.05 3.58 -2.12
N TYR A 101 7.08 4.44 -3.13
CA TYR A 101 8.10 5.49 -3.22
C TYR A 101 7.75 6.78 -2.49
N ARG A 102 6.53 6.96 -1.95
CA ARG A 102 6.15 8.19 -1.21
C ARG A 102 7.00 8.50 0.01
N VAL A 103 7.79 7.54 0.49
CA VAL A 103 8.72 7.73 1.61
C VAL A 103 10.00 8.48 1.17
N ALA A 104 10.27 8.59 -0.12
CA ALA A 104 11.38 9.39 -0.64
C ALA A 104 11.04 10.89 -0.61
N HIS A 105 11.92 11.71 -0.02
CA HIS A 105 11.74 13.15 0.19
C HIS A 105 11.47 13.88 -1.14
N SER A 106 12.23 13.54 -2.18
CA SER A 106 12.21 14.19 -3.49
C SER A 106 11.39 13.41 -4.54
N VAL A 107 10.51 12.49 -4.11
CA VAL A 107 9.72 11.62 -5.00
C VAL A 107 8.90 12.39 -6.03
N ASN A 108 8.34 13.55 -5.67
CA ASN A 108 7.53 14.35 -6.58
C ASN A 108 8.35 14.89 -7.76
N ASN A 109 9.59 15.31 -7.50
CA ASN A 109 10.51 15.78 -8.53
C ASN A 109 10.93 14.62 -9.43
N ASP A 110 11.23 13.45 -8.85
CA ASP A 110 11.66 12.27 -9.60
C ASP A 110 10.55 11.73 -10.51
N PHE A 111 9.32 11.63 -10.01
CA PHE A 111 8.18 11.20 -10.83
C PHE A 111 7.78 12.26 -11.85
N SER A 112 8.06 13.55 -11.60
CA SER A 112 7.88 14.61 -12.59
C SER A 112 8.83 14.51 -13.78
N LYS A 113 10.06 14.00 -13.60
CA LYS A 113 11.01 13.77 -14.70
C LYS A 113 10.45 12.83 -15.76
N ILE A 114 9.85 11.71 -15.34
CA ILE A 114 9.25 10.72 -16.26
C ILE A 114 7.77 11.00 -16.55
N GLY A 115 7.10 11.78 -15.71
CA GLY A 115 5.65 11.96 -15.75
C GLY A 115 5.15 12.70 -16.98
N TRP A 116 5.91 13.68 -17.48
CA TRP A 116 5.56 14.40 -18.72
C TRP A 116 5.52 13.46 -19.93
N ASP A 117 6.54 12.63 -20.07
CA ASP A 117 6.65 11.63 -21.14
C ASP A 117 5.49 10.64 -21.12
N ILE A 118 5.16 10.13 -19.93
CA ILE A 118 4.03 9.21 -19.71
C ILE A 118 2.71 9.90 -20.04
N GLN A 119 2.51 11.13 -19.58
CA GLN A 119 1.29 11.89 -19.83
C GLN A 119 1.12 12.20 -21.32
N LYS A 120 2.21 12.53 -22.02
CA LYS A 120 2.20 12.75 -23.48
C LYS A 120 1.85 11.47 -24.24
N LYS A 121 2.45 10.34 -23.87
CA LYS A 121 2.14 9.04 -24.47
C LYS A 121 0.69 8.63 -24.24
N LEU A 122 0.21 8.73 -23.00
CA LEU A 122 -1.17 8.46 -22.63
C LEU A 122 -2.15 9.36 -23.41
N TYR A 123 -1.81 10.64 -23.59
CA TYR A 123 -2.62 11.55 -24.37
C TYR A 123 -2.72 11.12 -25.83
N ASN A 124 -1.58 10.88 -26.48
CA ASN A 124 -1.52 10.56 -27.91
C ASN A 124 -2.12 9.20 -28.25
N ARG A 125 -1.99 8.20 -27.37
CA ARG A 125 -2.40 6.81 -27.63
C ARG A 125 -3.81 6.46 -27.17
N VAL A 126 -4.29 7.14 -26.12
CA VAL A 126 -5.56 6.78 -25.48
C VAL A 126 -6.49 7.98 -25.47
N LEU A 127 -6.10 9.07 -24.81
CA LEU A 127 -7.04 10.16 -24.51
C LEU A 127 -7.42 11.03 -25.73
N LYS A 128 -6.67 10.98 -26.83
CA LYS A 128 -6.99 11.74 -28.05
C LYS A 128 -8.37 11.36 -28.60
N ASP A 129 -8.73 10.09 -28.51
CA ASP A 129 -9.98 9.54 -29.03
C ASP A 129 -11.16 9.69 -28.05
N TYR A 130 -10.88 10.12 -26.82
CA TYR A 130 -11.88 10.38 -25.79
C TYR A 130 -11.90 11.87 -25.44
N PRO A 131 -12.81 12.67 -26.04
CA PRO A 131 -12.90 14.09 -25.72
C PRO A 131 -13.16 14.28 -24.23
N ARG A 132 -12.65 15.39 -23.67
CA ARG A 132 -12.96 15.82 -22.30
C ARG A 132 -14.48 15.92 -22.16
N ARG A 133 -15.11 14.90 -21.57
CA ARG A 133 -16.45 15.09 -21.02
C ARG A 133 -16.28 16.00 -19.82
N ASN A 134 -16.73 17.24 -19.97
CA ASN A 134 -16.61 18.27 -18.94
C ASN A 134 -17.35 17.90 -17.64
N GLU A 135 -18.24 16.91 -17.70
CA GLU A 135 -18.97 16.43 -16.54
C GLU A 135 -18.95 14.91 -16.50
N THR A 136 -18.26 14.37 -15.50
CA THR A 136 -18.44 12.97 -15.12
C THR A 136 -19.66 12.91 -14.20
N PRO A 137 -20.71 12.13 -14.54
CA PRO A 137 -21.88 11.96 -13.70
C PRO A 137 -21.50 11.64 -12.25
N GLU A 138 -22.18 12.23 -11.27
CA GLU A 138 -21.88 12.01 -9.85
C GLU A 138 -21.92 10.53 -9.45
N LYS A 139 -22.81 9.75 -10.07
CA LYS A 139 -22.87 8.28 -9.90
C LYS A 139 -21.55 7.59 -10.23
N ILE A 140 -20.88 8.02 -11.31
CA ILE A 140 -19.58 7.46 -11.70
C ILE A 140 -18.48 7.88 -10.72
N LYS A 141 -18.54 9.10 -10.19
CA LYS A 141 -17.60 9.56 -9.15
C LYS A 141 -17.76 8.75 -7.85
N GLN A 142 -18.98 8.35 -7.50
CA GLN A 142 -19.24 7.49 -6.33
C GLN A 142 -18.61 6.10 -6.48
N CYS A 143 -18.65 5.49 -7.67
CA CYS A 143 -17.99 4.20 -7.92
C CYS A 143 -16.47 4.25 -7.69
N TYR A 144 -15.84 5.40 -7.93
CA TYR A 144 -14.40 5.61 -7.75
C TYR A 144 -14.05 6.52 -6.57
N LYS A 145 -14.90 6.52 -5.52
CA LYS A 145 -14.78 7.41 -4.36
C LYS A 145 -13.36 7.44 -3.76
N ALA A 146 -12.72 6.29 -3.59
CA ALA A 146 -11.37 6.20 -3.04
C ALA A 146 -10.31 6.93 -3.90
N ILE A 147 -10.39 6.78 -5.23
CA ILE A 147 -9.48 7.46 -6.17
C ILE A 147 -9.76 8.96 -6.16
N VAL A 148 -11.04 9.36 -6.21
CA VAL A 148 -11.44 10.77 -6.21
C VAL A 148 -11.05 11.47 -4.90
N GLN A 149 -11.18 10.80 -3.75
CA GLN A 149 -10.72 11.35 -2.47
C GLN A 149 -9.20 11.59 -2.44
N LYS A 150 -8.42 10.64 -2.98
CA LYS A 150 -6.95 10.71 -2.93
C LYS A 150 -6.35 11.61 -4.03
N TYR A 151 -6.94 11.62 -5.22
CA TYR A 151 -6.38 12.25 -6.42
C TYR A 151 -7.24 13.37 -7.01
N GLY A 152 -8.48 13.57 -6.52
CA GLY A 152 -9.47 14.48 -7.11
C GLY A 152 -9.07 15.96 -7.10
N LYS A 153 -8.14 16.36 -6.22
CA LYS A 153 -7.56 17.72 -6.22
C LYS A 153 -6.52 17.94 -7.33
N SER A 154 -6.08 16.88 -8.00
CA SER A 154 -5.12 16.98 -9.11
C SER A 154 -5.79 17.48 -10.38
N LYS A 155 -5.29 18.58 -10.95
CA LYS A 155 -5.70 19.04 -12.29
C LYS A 155 -5.32 18.06 -13.41
N GLU A 156 -4.42 17.12 -13.12
CA GLU A 156 -3.96 16.09 -14.05
C GLU A 156 -4.80 14.81 -13.99
N LEU A 157 -5.74 14.69 -13.04
CA LEU A 157 -6.69 13.58 -13.04
C LEU A 157 -7.61 13.71 -14.26
N LYS A 158 -7.57 12.71 -15.13
CA LYS A 158 -8.38 12.68 -16.36
C LYS A 158 -9.38 11.54 -16.29
N TRP A 159 -10.49 11.70 -17.01
CA TRP A 159 -11.50 10.65 -17.13
C TRP A 159 -11.49 10.13 -18.57
N CYS A 160 -11.48 8.81 -18.71
CA CYS A 160 -11.51 8.13 -19.99
C CYS A 160 -12.62 7.10 -19.95
N ASN A 161 -13.64 7.27 -20.79
CA ASN A 161 -14.81 6.39 -20.87
C ASN A 161 -15.45 6.06 -19.49
N GLY A 162 -15.55 7.05 -18.60
CA GLY A 162 -16.11 6.88 -17.25
C GLY A 162 -15.14 6.32 -16.19
N ILE A 163 -13.88 6.07 -16.53
CA ILE A 163 -12.86 5.60 -15.58
C ILE A 163 -11.85 6.73 -15.32
N PRO A 164 -11.50 7.03 -14.05
CA PRO A 164 -10.46 7.99 -13.76
C PRO A 164 -9.09 7.38 -14.06
N ILE A 165 -8.18 8.16 -14.65
CA ILE A 165 -6.79 7.76 -14.85
C ILE A 165 -5.90 8.53 -13.88
N ILE A 166 -5.23 7.81 -13.00
CA ILE A 166 -4.42 8.38 -11.92
C ILE A 166 -3.15 9.03 -12.50
N PRO A 167 -2.88 10.30 -12.17
CA PRO A 167 -1.66 10.98 -12.61
C PRO A 167 -0.45 10.55 -11.77
N LEU A 168 0.61 10.08 -12.43
CA LEU A 168 1.86 9.66 -11.78
C LEU A 168 2.53 10.79 -11.01
N ARG A 169 2.43 12.03 -11.47
CA ARG A 169 3.10 13.19 -10.85
C ARG A 169 2.45 13.63 -9.54
N TYR A 170 1.24 13.15 -9.25
CA TYR A 170 0.51 13.50 -8.03
C TYR A 170 0.88 12.59 -6.85
N VAL A 171 2.17 12.27 -6.71
CA VAL A 171 2.71 11.60 -5.54
C VAL A 171 3.04 12.65 -4.48
N GLN A 172 2.63 12.38 -3.25
CA GLN A 172 2.91 13.25 -2.11
C GLN A 172 3.82 12.51 -1.13
N PHE A 173 4.92 13.17 -0.76
CA PHE A 173 5.82 12.66 0.25
C PHE A 173 5.04 12.43 1.57
N GLN A 174 5.30 11.29 2.19
CA GLN A 174 4.82 10.97 3.53
C GLN A 174 6.00 10.57 4.38
N HIS A 175 6.13 11.21 5.54
CA HIS A 175 7.13 10.82 6.51
C HIS A 175 6.94 9.34 6.88
N PRO A 176 8.02 8.53 6.87
CA PRO A 176 7.94 7.17 7.36
C PRO A 176 7.44 7.20 8.80
N LYS A 177 6.43 6.37 9.10
CA LYS A 177 6.02 6.17 10.49
C LYS A 177 7.15 5.43 11.17
N PHE A 178 7.63 5.97 12.29
CA PHE A 178 8.67 5.32 13.06
C PHE A 178 8.19 3.94 13.53
N TYR A 179 9.13 3.02 13.56
CA TYR A 179 8.98 1.76 14.26
C TYR A 179 8.73 2.04 15.74
N ASN A 180 7.71 1.42 16.33
CA ASN A 180 7.51 1.50 17.78
C ASN A 180 8.67 0.74 18.46
N GLU A 181 9.51 1.45 19.22
CA GLU A 181 10.53 0.84 20.08
C GLU A 181 9.83 -0.13 21.04
N GLY A 182 10.02 -1.45 20.84
CA GLY A 182 9.36 -2.51 21.61
C GLY A 182 8.79 -3.65 20.76
N TYR A 183 8.51 -3.42 19.48
CA TYR A 183 8.26 -4.53 18.56
C TYR A 183 9.60 -5.17 18.18
N ASN A 184 9.68 -6.48 18.08
CA ASN A 184 10.79 -7.20 17.45
C ASN A 184 10.19 -8.49 16.90
N LEU A 185 10.23 -8.65 15.58
CA LEU A 185 9.68 -9.81 14.88
C LEU A 185 10.37 -11.12 15.30
N TYR A 186 11.55 -11.01 15.92
CA TYR A 186 12.41 -12.11 16.33
C TYR A 186 12.63 -12.17 17.85
N ASP A 187 11.80 -11.49 18.64
CA ASP A 187 11.80 -11.66 20.09
C ASP A 187 10.89 -12.84 20.43
N ASP A 188 11.42 -13.84 21.13
CA ASP A 188 10.70 -15.03 21.57
C ASP A 188 9.54 -14.69 22.53
N ASN A 189 9.48 -13.45 23.04
CA ASN A 189 8.32 -12.94 23.79
C ASN A 189 7.21 -12.38 22.90
N ASN A 190 7.48 -12.05 21.63
CA ASN A 190 6.47 -11.63 20.64
C ASN A 190 5.92 -12.82 19.82
N THR A 191 6.48 -14.02 20.00
CA THR A 191 5.85 -15.30 19.61
C THR A 191 4.82 -15.76 20.64
N LEU A 192 4.26 -14.84 21.43
CA LEU A 192 3.00 -15.13 22.10
C LEU A 192 1.99 -15.39 21.00
N ASP A 193 1.35 -16.55 21.07
CA ASP A 193 0.27 -17.07 20.24
C ASP A 193 -0.97 -16.13 20.17
N THR A 194 -0.81 -14.82 20.22
CA THR A 194 -1.86 -13.80 20.23
C THR A 194 -1.95 -13.12 18.87
N PHE A 195 -3.07 -12.47 18.58
CA PHE A 195 -3.26 -11.79 17.28
C PHE A 195 -2.63 -10.41 17.27
N ASN A 196 -1.80 -10.15 16.26
CA ASN A 196 -1.43 -8.79 15.89
C ASN A 196 -2.54 -8.19 15.01
N LEU A 197 -3.36 -7.31 15.60
CA LEU A 197 -4.47 -6.64 14.91
C LEU A 197 -4.04 -5.75 13.74
N GLU A 198 -2.77 -5.35 13.66
CA GLU A 198 -2.24 -4.60 12.51
C GLU A 198 -1.97 -5.49 11.30
N ASN A 199 -1.88 -6.82 11.51
CA ASN A 199 -1.65 -7.81 10.47
C ASN A 199 -2.93 -8.57 10.10
N MET A 200 -3.83 -7.91 9.37
CA MET A 200 -5.10 -8.51 8.93
C MET A 200 -4.91 -9.80 8.12
N ALA A 201 -3.78 -9.98 7.42
CA ALA A 201 -3.53 -11.19 6.65
C ALA A 201 -3.38 -12.44 7.53
N ASP A 202 -2.78 -12.29 8.71
CA ASP A 202 -2.60 -13.36 9.70
C ASP A 202 -3.94 -13.76 10.34
N ILE A 203 -4.79 -12.77 10.67
CA ILE A 203 -6.16 -13.01 11.16
C ILE A 203 -7.01 -13.77 10.14
N ILE A 204 -6.98 -13.31 8.88
CA ILE A 204 -7.72 -13.97 7.80
C ILE A 204 -7.21 -15.40 7.58
N ALA A 205 -5.89 -15.61 7.59
CA ALA A 205 -5.30 -16.93 7.42
C ALA A 205 -5.67 -17.89 8.56
N TYR A 206 -5.67 -17.42 9.81
CA TYR A 206 -6.08 -18.20 10.96
C TYR A 206 -7.53 -18.69 10.82
N PHE A 207 -8.49 -17.78 10.61
CA PHE A 207 -9.89 -18.19 10.44
C PHE A 207 -10.11 -19.02 9.19
N SER A 208 -9.37 -18.77 8.10
CA SER A 208 -9.43 -19.59 6.88
C SER A 208 -8.98 -21.03 7.10
N SER A 209 -8.04 -21.26 8.02
CA SER A 209 -7.58 -22.60 8.38
C SER A 209 -8.55 -23.37 9.29
N ASP A 210 -9.41 -22.64 10.02
CA ASP A 210 -10.43 -23.16 10.94
C ASP A 210 -11.77 -23.50 10.24
N VAL A 211 -11.88 -23.29 8.92
CA VAL A 211 -13.09 -23.55 8.10
C VAL A 211 -13.44 -25.05 7.97
N GLN A 212 -12.87 -25.92 8.80
CA GLN A 212 -13.16 -27.37 8.80
C GLN A 212 -14.53 -27.71 9.41
N ASN A 213 -15.26 -26.75 9.99
CA ASN A 213 -16.62 -26.96 10.47
C ASN A 213 -17.65 -26.71 9.36
N ALA A 214 -18.26 -27.78 8.84
CA ALA A 214 -19.26 -27.79 7.76
C ALA A 214 -20.55 -26.96 8.01
N ARG A 215 -20.64 -26.27 9.16
CA ARG A 215 -21.76 -25.40 9.55
C ARG A 215 -21.46 -23.91 9.40
N ASP A 216 -20.22 -23.52 9.13
CA ASP A 216 -19.86 -22.11 9.04
C ASP A 216 -20.40 -21.49 7.74
N THR A 217 -21.31 -20.53 7.88
CA THR A 217 -21.79 -19.71 6.76
C THR A 217 -20.76 -18.62 6.43
N THR A 218 -20.80 -18.09 5.20
CA THR A 218 -19.98 -16.94 4.80
C THR A 218 -20.20 -15.73 5.71
N GLU A 219 -21.44 -15.53 6.14
CA GLU A 219 -21.82 -14.44 7.05
C GLU A 219 -21.19 -14.61 8.44
N LEU A 220 -21.23 -15.83 9.00
CA LEU A 220 -20.59 -16.13 10.27
C LEU A 220 -19.08 -15.89 10.21
N TYR A 221 -18.44 -16.22 9.09
CA TYR A 221 -17.01 -15.99 8.88
C TYR A 221 -16.63 -14.50 8.89
N GLU A 222 -17.41 -13.66 8.20
CA GLU A 222 -17.22 -12.21 8.21
C GLU A 222 -17.47 -11.61 9.61
N SER A 223 -18.50 -12.11 10.30
CA SER A 223 -18.83 -11.73 11.68
C SER A 223 -17.71 -12.10 12.66
N LYS A 224 -17.10 -13.30 12.53
CA LYS A 224 -15.96 -13.74 13.35
C LYS A 224 -14.77 -12.78 13.23
N ILE A 225 -14.32 -12.49 12.01
CA ILE A 225 -13.18 -11.59 11.78
C ILE A 225 -13.49 -10.20 12.35
N SER A 226 -14.67 -9.67 12.03
CA SER A 226 -15.11 -8.35 12.50
C SER A 226 -15.16 -8.27 14.03
N ARG A 227 -15.62 -9.35 14.69
CA ARG A 227 -15.75 -9.42 16.15
C ARG A 227 -14.40 -9.56 16.84
N LEU A 228 -13.47 -10.33 16.29
CA LEU A 228 -12.11 -10.44 16.84
C LEU A 228 -11.43 -9.07 16.87
N VAL A 229 -11.56 -8.32 15.76
CA VAL A 229 -10.99 -6.97 15.64
C VAL A 229 -11.66 -5.99 16.60
N SER A 230 -13.00 -6.02 16.69
CA SER A 230 -13.73 -5.09 17.57
C SER A 230 -13.50 -5.38 19.07
N GLN A 231 -13.32 -6.65 19.44
CA GLN A 231 -12.94 -7.08 20.79
C GLN A 231 -11.44 -6.89 21.07
N LYS A 232 -10.67 -6.39 20.11
CA LYS A 232 -9.23 -6.17 20.21
C LYS A 232 -8.46 -7.45 20.58
N ALA A 233 -8.86 -8.57 20.00
CA ALA A 233 -8.30 -9.90 20.28
C ALA A 233 -8.28 -10.23 21.80
N LYS A 234 -9.35 -9.87 22.51
CA LYS A 234 -9.57 -10.21 23.92
C LYS A 234 -10.85 -11.00 24.09
N CYS A 235 -10.84 -11.91 25.04
CA CYS A 235 -12.01 -12.69 25.43
C CYS A 235 -13.14 -11.77 25.87
N TYR A 236 -14.34 -11.96 25.34
CA TYR A 236 -15.49 -11.11 25.65
C TYR A 236 -15.81 -11.04 27.15
N ILE A 237 -15.61 -12.16 27.87
CA ILE A 237 -15.96 -12.28 29.29
C ILE A 237 -14.78 -11.85 30.17
N THR A 238 -13.63 -12.50 30.02
CA THR A 238 -12.49 -12.31 30.94
C THR A 238 -11.66 -11.07 30.61
N GLN A 239 -11.83 -10.49 29.41
CA GLN A 239 -11.03 -9.37 28.90
C GLN A 239 -9.53 -9.66 28.80
N GLN A 240 -9.13 -10.93 28.93
CA GLN A 240 -7.75 -11.38 28.73
C GLN A 240 -7.44 -11.53 27.24
N PRO A 241 -6.17 -11.36 26.82
CA PRO A 241 -5.76 -11.60 25.43
C PRO A 241 -6.09 -13.02 24.97
N LEU A 242 -6.63 -13.15 23.76
CA LEU A 242 -6.96 -14.44 23.15
C LEU A 242 -5.71 -15.10 22.56
N ILE A 243 -5.58 -16.39 22.82
CA ILE A 243 -4.52 -17.26 22.32
C ILE A 243 -5.05 -18.05 21.12
N LYS A 244 -4.30 -18.06 20.03
CA LYS A 244 -4.51 -18.84 18.81
C LYS A 244 -4.59 -20.31 19.20
N GLY A 245 -5.66 -20.99 18.80
CA GLY A 245 -5.94 -22.39 19.17
C GLY A 245 -6.90 -22.55 20.35
N GLU A 246 -7.09 -21.53 21.19
CA GLU A 246 -8.05 -21.55 22.32
C GLU A 246 -9.31 -20.72 22.05
N ILE A 247 -9.47 -20.23 20.83
CA ILE A 247 -10.57 -19.35 20.45
C ILE A 247 -11.84 -20.16 20.21
N ALA A 248 -12.92 -19.76 20.86
CA ALA A 248 -14.25 -20.27 20.57
C ALA A 248 -15.18 -19.13 20.12
N THR A 249 -15.91 -19.37 19.02
CA THR A 249 -16.99 -18.47 18.60
C THR A 249 -18.31 -18.95 19.18
N HIS A 250 -19.07 -18.03 19.78
CA HIS A 250 -20.39 -18.32 20.34
C HIS A 250 -21.42 -17.33 19.86
N HIS A 251 -22.67 -17.78 19.75
CA HIS A 251 -23.81 -16.89 19.61
C HIS A 251 -24.34 -16.47 20.98
N ILE A 252 -24.73 -15.20 21.11
CA ILE A 252 -25.39 -14.67 22.31
C ILE A 252 -26.75 -15.37 22.48
N THR A 253 -27.54 -15.38 21.41
CA THR A 253 -28.74 -16.20 21.27
C THR A 253 -28.40 -17.40 20.40
N PRO A 254 -28.45 -18.64 20.92
CA PRO A 254 -28.15 -19.84 20.12
C PRO A 254 -29.06 -19.95 18.88
N VAL A 255 -28.52 -20.49 17.79
CA VAL A 255 -29.27 -20.72 16.54
C VAL A 255 -30.53 -21.57 16.78
N SER A 256 -30.47 -22.55 17.70
CA SER A 256 -31.63 -23.38 18.07
C SER A 256 -32.78 -22.61 18.74
N LYS A 257 -32.53 -21.35 19.17
CA LYS A 257 -33.52 -20.44 19.75
C LYS A 257 -33.84 -19.25 18.83
N GLY A 258 -33.50 -19.34 17.54
CA GLY A 258 -33.75 -18.30 16.55
C GLY A 258 -32.66 -17.24 16.43
N GLY A 259 -31.47 -17.48 16.97
CA GLY A 259 -30.32 -16.59 16.77
C GLY A 259 -29.77 -16.63 15.35
N THR A 260 -29.25 -15.50 14.88
CA THR A 260 -28.66 -15.30 13.54
C THR A 260 -27.13 -15.28 13.60
N ASP A 261 -26.47 -15.44 12.44
CA ASP A 261 -25.01 -15.30 12.27
C ASP A 261 -24.55 -13.83 12.13
N GLU A 262 -25.49 -12.89 12.32
CA GLU A 262 -25.24 -11.47 12.27
C GLU A 262 -24.20 -11.05 13.31
N TYR A 263 -23.39 -10.06 12.95
CA TYR A 263 -22.31 -9.55 13.77
C TYR A 263 -22.72 -9.33 15.23
N GLU A 264 -23.89 -8.70 15.46
CA GLU A 264 -24.40 -8.36 16.80
C GLU A 264 -24.61 -9.57 17.70
N ASN A 265 -24.99 -10.71 17.14
CA ASN A 265 -25.27 -11.93 17.87
C ASN A 265 -24.04 -12.84 18.05
N VAL A 266 -22.88 -12.50 17.50
CA VAL A 266 -21.65 -13.30 17.58
C VAL A 266 -20.65 -12.71 18.57
N ILE A 267 -20.05 -13.54 19.41
CA ILE A 267 -18.98 -13.19 20.36
C ILE A 267 -17.81 -14.18 20.27
N ILE A 268 -16.61 -13.71 20.60
CA ILE A 268 -15.41 -14.55 20.65
C ILE A 268 -14.92 -14.67 22.10
N ARG A 269 -14.63 -15.90 22.50
CA ARG A 269 -14.16 -16.27 23.83
C ARG A 269 -12.78 -16.92 23.75
#